data_AF-A0A849BVA1-F1
#
_entry.id   AF-A0A849BVA1-F1
#
_cell.length_a   1.000
_cell.length_b   1.000
_cell.length_c   1.000
_cell.angle_alpha   90.00
_cell.angle_beta   90.00
_cell.angle_gamma   90.00
#
_symmetry.space_group_name_H-M   'P 1'
#
loop_
_entity.id
_entity.type
_entity.pdbx_description
1 polymer ?
#
loop_
_entity_poly.entity_id
_entity_poly.type
_entity_poly.pdbx_seq_one_letter_code
_entity_poly.pdbx_strand_id
1 'polypeptide(L)'
;MGELNLDELGRLAKAATPGPWEWWTSNSFLRLSGSDGRDGGVLYACNIRNEYATVVVSEADRRFIAEARTALPALIARIRELEQENAALRTIAERYRFLR
;
A
#
# COMPACT_ATOMS: atom_id res chain seq x y z
N MET A 1 -1.89 2.91 -20.38
CA MET A 1 -1.84 2.41 -18.99
C MET A 1 -2.15 0.93 -19.05
N GLY A 2 -1.30 0.08 -18.47
CA GLY A 2 -1.53 -1.37 -18.45
C GLY A 2 -2.73 -1.71 -17.56
N GLU A 3 -3.32 -2.88 -17.80
CA GLU A 3 -4.36 -3.44 -16.94
C GLU A 3 -3.83 -3.63 -15.51
N LEU A 4 -4.61 -3.22 -14.51
CA LEU A 4 -4.23 -3.35 -13.11
C LEU A 4 -4.39 -4.81 -12.67
N ASN A 5 -3.29 -5.48 -12.35
CA ASN A 5 -3.34 -6.82 -11.77
C ASN A 5 -3.60 -6.74 -10.25
N LEU A 6 -4.87 -6.72 -9.86
CA LEU A 6 -5.30 -6.57 -8.47
C LEU A 6 -4.86 -7.73 -7.57
N ASP A 7 -4.75 -8.94 -8.12
CA ASP A 7 -4.34 -10.12 -7.36
C ASP A 7 -2.87 -10.04 -6.99
N GLU A 8 -2.03 -9.62 -7.94
CA GLU A 8 -0.60 -9.41 -7.69
C GLU A 8 -0.37 -8.26 -6.71
N LEU A 9 -1.07 -7.13 -6.88
CA LEU A 9 -1.00 -6.01 -5.94
C LEU A 9 -1.46 -6.42 -4.54
N GLY A 10 -2.52 -7.22 -4.43
CA GLY A 10 -3.01 -7.76 -3.16
C GLY A 10 -1.99 -8.71 -2.51
N ARG A 11 -1.33 -9.56 -3.31
CA ARG A 11 -0.28 -10.47 -2.84
C ARG A 11 0.91 -9.68 -2.28
N LEU A 12 1.40 -8.67 -3.02
CA LEU A 12 2.48 -7.80 -2.57
C LEU A 12 2.11 -7.04 -1.28
N ALA A 13 0.90 -6.47 -1.23
CA ALA A 13 0.42 -5.76 -0.06
C ALA A 13 0.25 -6.66 1.17
N LYS A 14 -0.08 -7.94 0.99
CA LYS A 14 -0.16 -8.91 2.09
C LYS A 14 1.23 -9.36 2.58
N ALA A 15 2.19 -9.48 1.66
CA ALA A 15 3.56 -9.90 1.98
C ALA A 15 4.38 -8.80 2.67
N ALA A 16 4.12 -7.53 2.36
CA ALA A 16 4.78 -6.40 2.99
C ALA A 16 4.35 -6.20 4.44
N THR A 17 5.22 -5.58 5.26
CA THR A 17 4.92 -5.24 6.66
C THR A 17 3.54 -4.56 6.79
N PRO A 18 2.64 -5.04 7.67
CA PRO A 18 1.34 -4.41 7.88
C PRO A 18 1.42 -2.92 8.22
N GLY A 19 0.48 -2.14 7.69
CA GLY A 19 0.32 -0.72 8.05
C GLY A 19 -0.48 -0.52 9.36
N PRO A 20 -0.70 0.73 9.78
CA PRO A 20 -0.10 1.95 9.22
C PRO A 20 1.43 1.97 9.38
N TRP A 21 2.10 2.66 8.47
CA TRP A 21 3.54 2.90 8.57
C TRP A 21 3.79 4.32 9.09
N GLU A 22 4.78 4.48 9.95
CA GLU A 22 5.11 5.76 10.57
C GLU A 22 6.61 6.08 10.45
N TRP A 23 6.89 7.30 9.99
CA TRP A 23 8.25 7.84 9.92
C TRP A 23 8.60 8.55 11.21
N TRP A 24 9.79 8.27 11.73
CA TRP A 24 10.28 8.91 12.94
C TRP A 24 11.81 8.92 12.97
N THR A 25 12.39 9.58 13.97
CA THR A 25 13.84 9.72 14.11
C THR A 25 14.32 9.33 15.49
N SER A 26 15.47 8.66 15.56
CA SER A 26 16.22 8.45 16.80
C SER A 26 17.72 8.53 16.53
N ASN A 27 18.44 9.23 17.41
CA ASN A 27 19.87 9.53 17.25
C ASN A 27 20.22 10.12 15.89
N SER A 28 19.35 10.99 15.36
CA SER A 28 19.47 11.62 14.02
C SER A 28 19.34 10.66 12.83
N PHE A 29 18.95 9.40 13.04
CA PHE A 29 18.66 8.45 11.98
C PHE A 29 17.16 8.42 11.67
N LEU A 30 16.82 8.61 10.40
CA LEU A 30 15.45 8.46 9.90
C LEU A 30 15.07 6.98 9.76
N ARG A 31 13.86 6.64 10.22
CA ARG A 31 13.35 5.27 10.33
C ARG A 31 11.89 5.19 9.89
N LEU A 32 11.48 4.03 9.40
CA LEU A 32 10.10 3.69 9.10
C LEU A 32 9.72 2.42 9.87
N SER A 33 8.64 2.50 10.63
CA SER A 33 8.10 1.40 11.43
C SER A 33 6.69 1.03 10.98
N GLY A 34 6.31 -0.23 11.18
CA GLY A 34 4.96 -0.72 10.95
C GLY A 34 4.11 -0.67 12.22
N SER A 35 2.89 -1.19 12.14
CA SER A 35 1.96 -1.21 13.28
C SER A 35 2.38 -2.08 14.45
N ASP A 36 3.38 -2.95 14.26
CA ASP A 36 4.00 -3.74 15.33
C ASP A 36 4.95 -2.91 16.21
N GLY A 37 5.19 -1.64 15.86
CA GLY A 37 6.03 -0.72 16.62
C GLY A 37 7.52 -1.10 16.62
N ARG A 38 7.93 -2.06 15.80
CA ARG A 38 9.33 -2.50 15.74
C ARG A 38 10.20 -1.36 15.22
N ASP A 39 11.25 -1.05 15.96
CA ASP A 39 12.20 0.00 15.59
C ASP A 39 12.80 -0.29 14.21
N GLY A 40 12.50 0.58 13.23
CA GLY A 40 13.01 0.40 11.88
C GLY A 40 12.48 -0.86 11.18
N GLY A 41 11.39 -1.45 11.66
CA GLY A 41 10.87 -2.73 11.20
C GLY A 41 10.41 -2.76 9.74
N VAL A 42 10.21 -1.60 9.11
CA VAL A 42 9.97 -1.47 7.68
C VAL A 42 11.25 -1.04 6.96
N LEU A 43 11.91 0.01 7.46
CA LEU A 43 13.12 0.56 6.85
C LEU A 43 13.98 1.26 7.90
N TYR A 44 15.29 0.97 7.92
CA TYR A 44 16.28 1.63 8.76
C TYR A 44 17.63 1.75 8.05
N ALA A 45 18.40 2.76 8.43
CA ALA A 45 19.79 2.90 7.97
C ALA A 45 20.72 1.99 8.78
N CYS A 46 21.63 1.30 8.10
CA CYS A 46 22.71 0.55 8.75
C CYS A 46 24.08 1.00 8.23
N ASN A 47 25.04 1.19 9.12
CA ASN A 47 26.39 1.59 8.74
C ASN A 47 27.10 0.40 8.07
N ILE A 48 27.55 0.58 6.84
CA ILE A 48 28.50 -0.34 6.19
C ILE A 48 29.88 0.30 6.34
N ARG A 49 30.73 -0.26 7.21
CA ARG A 49 32.15 0.13 7.38
C ARG A 49 32.43 1.56 7.94
N ASN A 50 31.80 1.92 9.06
CA ASN A 50 32.10 3.13 9.86
C ASN A 50 31.74 4.50 9.24
N GLU A 51 30.89 4.54 8.21
CA GLU A 51 30.31 5.80 7.72
C GLU A 51 28.97 6.13 8.42
N TYR A 52 28.53 7.40 8.39
CA TYR A 52 27.21 7.81 8.87
C TYR A 52 26.12 7.41 7.86
N ALA A 53 25.50 6.25 8.01
CA ALA A 53 24.39 5.86 7.14
C ALA A 53 23.10 6.53 7.60
N THR A 54 22.43 7.25 6.69
CA THR A 54 21.07 7.75 6.91
C THR A 54 20.23 7.54 5.66
N VAL A 55 18.92 7.48 5.83
CA VAL A 55 17.96 7.40 4.72
C VAL A 55 17.63 8.82 4.30
N VAL A 56 17.95 9.18 3.06
CA VAL A 56 17.61 10.48 2.48
C VAL A 56 16.35 10.32 1.64
N VAL A 57 15.27 10.96 2.08
CA VAL A 57 13.97 10.93 1.40
C VAL A 57 13.23 12.24 1.71
N SER A 58 12.54 12.80 0.71
CA SER A 58 11.80 14.06 0.90
C SER A 58 10.62 13.85 1.85
N GLU A 59 10.14 14.93 2.49
CA GLU A 59 8.92 14.84 3.30
C GLU A 59 7.70 14.39 2.49
N ALA A 60 7.58 14.85 1.24
CA ALA A 60 6.48 14.45 0.35
C ALA A 60 6.50 12.94 0.07
N ASP A 61 7.67 12.39 -0.25
CA ASP A 61 7.81 10.95 -0.53
C ASP A 61 7.57 10.11 0.73
N ARG A 62 8.04 10.57 1.90
CA ARG A 62 7.76 9.90 3.18
C ARG A 62 6.26 9.76 3.40
N ARG A 63 5.53 10.88 3.27
CA ARG A 63 4.08 10.90 3.43
C ARG A 63 3.40 9.99 2.41
N PHE A 64 3.80 10.06 1.14
CA PHE A 64 3.24 9.20 0.10
C PHE A 64 3.46 7.71 0.40
N ILE A 65 4.68 7.30 0.78
CA ILE A 65 5.00 5.90 1.10
C ILE A 65 4.14 5.38 2.26
N ALA A 66 4.02 6.17 3.33
CA ALA A 66 3.24 5.79 4.52
C ALA A 66 1.74 5.68 4.20
N GLU A 67 1.18 6.67 3.51
CA GLU A 67 -0.23 6.69 3.12
C GLU A 67 -0.56 5.61 2.09
N ALA A 68 0.28 5.41 1.08
CA ALA A 68 0.10 4.41 0.04
C ALA A 68 -0.01 3.00 0.62
N ARG A 69 0.76 2.70 1.68
CA ARG A 69 0.68 1.39 2.36
C ARG A 69 -0.72 1.10 2.89
N THR A 70 -1.35 2.11 3.49
CA THR A 70 -2.69 2.03 4.08
C THR A 70 -3.77 2.06 3.00
N ALA A 71 -3.62 2.97 2.02
CA ALA A 71 -4.59 3.17 0.96
C ALA A 71 -4.66 1.98 -0.01
N LEU A 72 -3.54 1.34 -0.36
CA LEU A 72 -3.51 0.32 -1.41
C LEU A 72 -4.43 -0.89 -1.12
N PRO A 73 -4.40 -1.54 0.07
CA PRO A 73 -5.35 -2.60 0.39
C PRO A 73 -6.82 -2.14 0.34
N ALA A 74 -7.11 -0.93 0.83
CA ALA A 74 -8.45 -0.37 0.83
C ALA A 74 -8.96 -0.10 -0.60
N LEU A 75 -8.09 0.41 -1.46
CA LEU A 75 -8.37 0.63 -2.88
C LEU A 75 -8.62 -0.69 -3.62
N ILE A 76 -7.81 -1.72 -3.37
CA ILE A 76 -8.02 -3.06 -3.95
C ILE A 76 -9.39 -3.63 -3.54
N ALA A 77 -9.74 -3.54 -2.26
CA ALA A 77 -11.04 -3.98 -1.77
C ALA A 77 -12.18 -3.22 -2.46
N ARG A 78 -12.06 -1.89 -2.55
CA ARG A 78 -13.08 -1.04 -3.18
C ARG A 78 -13.26 -1.33 -4.66
N ILE A 79 -12.17 -1.58 -5.40
CA ILE A 79 -12.27 -1.92 -6.83
C ILE A 79 -12.98 -3.26 -7.00
N ARG A 80 -12.65 -4.28 -6.19
CA ARG A 80 -13.32 -5.59 -6.25
C ARG A 80 -14.82 -5.49 -5.96
N GLU A 81 -15.23 -4.66 -5.00
CA GLU A 81 -16.65 -4.38 -4.74
C GLU A 81 -17.34 -3.78 -5.97
N LEU A 82 -16.71 -2.77 -6.59
CA LEU A 82 -17.23 -2.10 -7.78
C LEU A 82 -17.30 -3.04 -8.99
N GLU A 83 -16.35 -3.95 -9.16
CA GLU A 83 -16.37 -4.96 -10.21
C GLU A 83 -17.53 -5.95 -10.03
N GLN A 84 -17.78 -6.38 -8.78
CA GLN A 84 -18.92 -7.25 -8.44
C GLN A 84 -20.27 -6.56 -8.68
N GLU A 85 -20.40 -5.31 -8.24
CA GLU A 85 -21.61 -4.50 -8.45
C GLU A 85 -21.88 -4.30 -9.94
N ASN A 86 -20.85 -3.94 -10.72
CA ASN A 86 -20.98 -3.79 -12.17
C ASN A 86 -21.38 -5.10 -12.87
N ALA A 87 -20.83 -6.25 -12.45
CA ALA A 87 -21.20 -7.54 -13.01
C ALA A 87 -22.69 -7.87 -12.74
N ALA A 88 -23.17 -7.60 -11.53
CA ALA A 88 -24.58 -7.79 -11.16
C ALA A 88 -25.51 -6.88 -11.99
N LEU A 89 -25.16 -5.59 -12.11
CA LEU A 89 -25.93 -4.63 -12.91
C LEU A 89 -25.98 -5.01 -14.39
N ARG A 90 -24.87 -5.49 -14.97
CA ARG A 90 -24.83 -5.98 -16.35
C ARG A 90 -25.76 -7.17 -16.55
N THR A 91 -25.75 -8.12 -15.62
CA THR A 91 -26.64 -9.29 -15.64
C THR A 91 -28.11 -8.87 -15.61
N ILE A 92 -28.45 -7.91 -14.74
CA ILE A 92 -29.80 -7.37 -14.63
C ILE A 92 -30.20 -6.66 -15.94
N ALA A 93 -29.34 -5.81 -16.48
CA ALA A 93 -29.60 -5.06 -17.71
C ALA A 93 -29.77 -5.98 -18.93
N GLU A 94 -29.01 -7.06 -19.02
CA GLU A 94 -29.16 -8.10 -20.04
C GLU A 94 -30.50 -8.81 -19.89
N ARG A 95 -30.88 -9.21 -18.67
CA ARG A 95 -32.18 -9.82 -18.41
C ARG A 95 -33.34 -8.93 -18.83
N TYR A 96 -33.28 -7.63 -18.53
CA TYR A 96 -34.31 -6.68 -18.97
C TYR A 96 -34.33 -6.51 -20.49
N ARG A 97 -33.17 -6.60 -21.17
CA ARG A 97 -33.09 -6.55 -22.64
C ARG A 97 -33.80 -7.72 -23.32
N PHE A 98 -33.82 -8.90 -22.71
CA PHE A 98 -34.50 -10.09 -23.23
C PHE A 98 -36.01 -10.13 -22.93
N LEU A 99 -36.50 -9.30 -22.01
CA LEU A 99 -37.92 -9.20 -21.64
C LEU A 99 -38.68 -8.14 -22.46
N ARG A 100 -38.00 -7.43 -23.36
CA ARG A 100 -38.53 -6.35 -24.18
C ARG A 100 -38.49 -6.73 -25.65
#